data_AF-A0A382N174-F1
#
_entry.id   AF-A0A382N174-F1
#
_cell.length_a   1.000
_cell.length_b   1.000
_cell.length_c   1.000
_cell.angle_alpha   90.00
_cell.angle_beta   90.00
_cell.angle_gamma   90.00
#
_symmetry.space_group_name_H-M   'P 1'
#
loop_
_entity.id
_entity.type
_entity.pdbx_description
1 polymer ?
#
loop_
_entity_poly.entity_id
_entity_poly.type
_entity_poly.pdbx_seq_one_letter_code
_entity_poly.pdbx_strand_id
1 'polypeptide(L)'
;MANVTTNFNVDPYYDDYNEDNQYLRVLFRPGYAVQGREMTQLQTILQKQSSRLGDHIFKDGSAVLGGELTLDTQISYLKLIAADTASTFAGGVVRDSSSATRAQVITTDAAVGTDPPTLYIKFISGTTFAAGSTITLDGTSTTGTVASTNHTGNASIASINRGVYFVSGFFALCLPQTLVLEKYTNTPTYRIGLTTTESIVDSTTDASLLDPSTGTTNANAPGATRFKIGLTLAKKT
;
A
#
# COMPACT_ATOMS: atom_id res chain seq x y z
N MET A 1 -20.99 -13.81 6.14
CA MET A 1 -19.52 -13.81 5.98
C MET A 1 -19.20 -12.92 4.80
N ALA A 2 -18.21 -12.04 4.94
CA ALA A 2 -17.69 -11.34 3.77
C ALA A 2 -16.99 -12.38 2.90
N ASN A 3 -17.50 -12.55 1.68
CA ASN A 3 -16.95 -13.52 0.73
C ASN A 3 -16.09 -12.78 -0.28
N VAL A 4 -14.97 -13.40 -0.64
CA VAL A 4 -14.19 -13.00 -1.81
C VAL A 4 -15.10 -12.92 -3.03
N THR A 5 -14.96 -11.85 -3.80
CA THR A 5 -15.77 -11.64 -5.01
C THR A 5 -15.19 -12.32 -6.25
N THR A 6 -13.89 -12.59 -6.23
CA THR A 6 -13.17 -13.30 -7.29
C THR A 6 -13.66 -14.74 -7.41
N ASN A 7 -14.08 -15.11 -8.62
CA ASN A 7 -14.46 -16.49 -8.94
C ASN A 7 -13.22 -17.30 -9.37
N PHE A 8 -12.88 -18.34 -8.60
CA PHE A 8 -11.78 -19.27 -8.92
C PHE A 8 -12.25 -20.50 -9.71
N ASN A 9 -13.56 -20.70 -9.90
CA ASN A 9 -14.09 -21.79 -10.72
C ASN A 9 -14.19 -21.37 -12.19
N VAL A 10 -13.04 -21.02 -12.78
CA VAL A 10 -12.89 -20.62 -14.18
C VAL A 10 -11.59 -21.18 -14.73
N ASP A 11 -11.45 -21.24 -16.05
CA ASP A 11 -10.16 -21.56 -16.67
C ASP A 11 -9.08 -20.55 -16.23
N PRO A 12 -7.86 -20.97 -15.88
CA PRO A 12 -7.36 -22.35 -15.83
C PRO A 12 -7.45 -23.03 -14.44
N TYR A 13 -8.12 -22.43 -13.46
CA TYR A 13 -8.06 -22.80 -12.05
C TYR A 13 -9.08 -23.88 -11.63
N TYR A 14 -10.29 -23.85 -12.21
CA TYR A 14 -11.35 -24.86 -12.00
C TYR A 14 -11.57 -25.26 -10.53
N ASP A 15 -11.52 -24.31 -9.60
CA ASP A 15 -11.79 -24.59 -8.19
C ASP A 15 -13.30 -24.72 -7.94
N ASP A 16 -13.80 -25.94 -8.10
CA ASP A 16 -15.21 -26.31 -7.92
C ASP A 16 -15.52 -26.78 -6.49
N TYR A 17 -14.74 -26.33 -5.49
CA TYR A 17 -15.03 -26.62 -4.09
C TYR A 17 -16.46 -26.21 -3.71
N ASN A 18 -17.18 -27.13 -3.07
CA ASN A 18 -18.51 -26.89 -2.52
C ASN A 18 -18.54 -27.28 -1.04
N GLU A 19 -18.96 -26.34 -0.20
CA GLU A 19 -19.05 -26.49 1.26
C GLU A 19 -20.10 -27.52 1.69
N ASP A 20 -21.19 -27.67 0.92
CA ASP A 20 -22.29 -28.61 1.21
C ASP A 20 -21.87 -30.07 1.03
N ASN A 21 -20.79 -30.34 0.28
CA ASN A 21 -20.23 -31.68 0.16
C ASN A 21 -19.47 -32.12 1.41
N GLN A 22 -19.21 -31.21 2.36
CA GLN A 22 -18.58 -31.50 3.66
C GLN A 22 -17.22 -32.20 3.57
N TYR A 23 -16.50 -32.05 2.46
CA TYR A 23 -15.14 -32.56 2.33
C TYR A 23 -14.16 -31.75 3.19
N LEU A 24 -13.43 -32.46 4.05
CA LEU A 24 -12.48 -31.87 5.00
C LEU A 24 -11.01 -32.02 4.58
N ARG A 25 -10.72 -32.95 3.66
CA ARG A 25 -9.35 -33.27 3.25
C ARG A 25 -9.33 -33.96 1.89
N VAL A 26 -8.34 -33.62 1.08
CA VAL A 26 -8.00 -34.35 -0.16
C VAL A 26 -7.11 -35.54 0.19
N LEU A 27 -7.47 -36.74 -0.30
CA LEU A 27 -6.76 -37.99 -0.04
C LEU A 27 -5.99 -38.42 -1.29
N PHE A 28 -4.68 -38.19 -1.30
CA PHE A 28 -3.82 -38.64 -2.39
C PHE A 28 -3.64 -40.16 -2.35
N ARG A 29 -3.83 -40.80 -3.52
CA ARG A 29 -3.68 -42.23 -3.67
C ARG A 29 -2.32 -42.56 -4.28
N PRO A 30 -1.52 -43.46 -3.67
CA PRO A 30 -0.29 -43.94 -4.28
C PRO A 30 -0.55 -44.54 -5.67
N GLY A 31 0.33 -44.26 -6.63
CA GLY A 31 0.23 -44.76 -8.00
C GLY A 31 -0.68 -43.96 -8.94
N TYR A 32 -1.35 -42.91 -8.44
CA TYR A 32 -2.15 -41.99 -9.26
C TYR A 32 -1.46 -40.63 -9.38
N ALA A 33 -1.50 -40.03 -10.57
CA ALA A 33 -0.99 -38.69 -10.79
C ALA A 33 -1.90 -37.65 -10.11
N VAL A 34 -1.29 -36.69 -9.42
CA VAL A 34 -2.01 -35.59 -8.77
C VAL A 34 -2.55 -34.63 -9.83
N GLN A 35 -3.80 -34.22 -9.69
CA GLN A 35 -4.45 -33.29 -10.62
C GLN A 35 -4.44 -31.87 -10.06
N GLY A 36 -4.39 -30.86 -10.94
CA GLY A 36 -4.44 -29.44 -10.54
C GLY A 36 -5.66 -29.12 -9.67
N ARG A 37 -6.83 -29.68 -10.03
CA ARG A 37 -8.08 -29.57 -9.27
C ARG A 37 -7.95 -30.04 -7.81
N GLU A 38 -7.19 -31.12 -7.56
CA GLU A 38 -6.99 -31.63 -6.20
C GLU A 38 -6.16 -30.66 -5.35
N MET A 39 -5.21 -29.97 -5.99
CA MET A 39 -4.37 -28.98 -5.33
C MET A 39 -5.11 -27.68 -5.05
N THR A 40 -5.93 -27.20 -6.00
CA THR A 40 -6.77 -26.00 -5.78
C THR A 40 -7.80 -26.24 -4.69
N GLN A 41 -8.51 -27.37 -4.71
CA GLN A 41 -9.44 -27.74 -3.63
C GLN A 41 -8.75 -27.86 -2.27
N LEU A 42 -7.54 -28.43 -2.20
CA LEU A 42 -6.77 -28.51 -0.96
C LEU A 42 -6.51 -27.10 -0.40
N GLN A 43 -6.11 -26.15 -1.24
CA GLN A 43 -5.87 -24.76 -0.82
C GLN A 43 -7.16 -24.13 -0.27
N THR A 44 -8.29 -24.30 -0.96
CA THR A 44 -9.58 -23.75 -0.54
C THR A 44 -10.10 -24.36 0.76
N ILE A 45 -9.94 -25.68 0.95
CA ILE A 45 -10.28 -26.36 2.21
C ILE A 45 -9.47 -25.77 3.36
N LEU A 46 -8.14 -25.65 3.22
CA LEU A 46 -7.28 -25.08 4.26
C LEU A 46 -7.65 -23.62 4.55
N GLN A 47 -7.89 -22.83 3.50
CA GLN A 47 -8.30 -21.44 3.64
C GLN A 47 -9.62 -21.32 4.41
N LYS A 48 -10.61 -22.18 4.13
CA LYS A 48 -11.89 -22.20 4.85
C LYS A 48 -11.75 -22.58 6.32
N GLN A 49 -10.83 -23.48 6.67
CA GLN A 49 -10.55 -23.78 8.09
C GLN A 49 -9.99 -22.56 8.82
N SER A 50 -9.06 -21.84 8.17
CA SER A 50 -8.48 -20.60 8.70
C SER A 50 -9.52 -19.47 8.79
N SER A 51 -10.34 -19.31 7.75
CA SER A 51 -11.34 -18.24 7.69
C SER A 51 -12.39 -18.40 8.78
N ARG A 52 -12.87 -19.63 9.03
CA ARG A 52 -13.85 -19.92 10.10
C ARG A 52 -13.31 -19.58 11.49
N LEU A 53 -12.04 -19.85 11.75
CA LEU A 53 -11.39 -19.42 12.98
C LEU A 53 -11.35 -17.89 13.07
N GLY A 54 -10.99 -17.24 11.96
CA GLY A 54 -10.99 -15.77 11.84
C GLY A 54 -12.37 -15.17 12.10
N ASP A 55 -13.41 -15.65 11.43
CA ASP A 55 -14.79 -15.17 11.55
C ASP A 55 -15.38 -15.34 12.96
N HIS A 56 -14.89 -16.32 13.73
CA HIS A 56 -15.29 -16.49 15.13
C HIS A 56 -14.69 -15.42 16.06
N ILE A 57 -13.51 -14.89 15.73
CA ILE A 57 -12.75 -13.97 16.60
C ILE A 57 -12.91 -12.52 16.12
N PHE A 58 -12.88 -12.30 14.82
CA PHE A 58 -12.79 -11.00 14.16
C PHE A 58 -14.03 -10.73 13.31
N LYS A 59 -14.39 -9.44 13.23
CA LYS A 59 -15.33 -8.97 12.23
C LYS A 59 -14.59 -8.60 10.95
N ASP A 60 -15.25 -8.71 9.82
CA ASP A 60 -14.70 -8.26 8.56
C ASP A 60 -14.31 -6.76 8.60
N GLY A 61 -13.13 -6.43 8.09
CA GLY A 61 -12.51 -5.10 8.14
C GLY A 61 -11.82 -4.76 9.47
N SER A 62 -11.85 -5.64 10.47
CA SER A 62 -11.21 -5.36 11.77
C SER A 62 -9.68 -5.50 11.71
N ALA A 63 -9.00 -4.64 12.46
CA ALA A 63 -7.56 -4.74 12.67
C ALA A 63 -7.27 -5.94 13.59
N VAL A 64 -6.36 -6.82 13.16
CA VAL A 64 -5.93 -8.01 13.89
C VAL A 64 -4.64 -7.72 14.65
N LEU A 65 -3.67 -7.09 13.98
CA LEU A 65 -2.37 -6.74 14.55
C LEU A 65 -1.87 -5.42 13.97
N GLY A 66 -1.52 -4.46 14.81
CA GLY A 66 -1.02 -3.15 14.38
C GLY A 66 -2.05 -2.39 13.54
N GLY A 67 -1.59 -1.68 12.51
CA GLY A 67 -2.48 -0.96 11.59
C GLY A 67 -3.08 0.31 12.16
N GLU A 68 -2.45 0.91 13.18
CA GLU A 68 -2.89 2.16 13.78
C GLU A 68 -3.03 3.27 12.73
N LEU A 69 -4.18 3.94 12.73
CA LEU A 69 -4.48 5.09 11.90
C LEU A 69 -4.25 6.37 12.72
N THR A 70 -3.39 7.25 12.22
CA THR A 70 -3.07 8.53 12.86
C THR A 70 -3.47 9.67 11.94
N LEU A 71 -4.21 10.65 12.47
CA LEU A 71 -4.47 11.92 11.83
C LEU A 71 -3.41 12.94 12.29
N ASP A 72 -2.71 13.57 11.35
CA ASP A 72 -1.80 14.67 11.64
C ASP A 72 -2.28 15.94 10.92
N THR A 73 -2.73 16.92 11.70
CA THR A 73 -3.14 18.26 11.25
C THR A 73 -2.12 19.34 11.62
N GLN A 74 -0.99 18.95 12.21
CA GLN A 74 0.12 19.81 12.62
C GLN A 74 1.28 19.68 11.61
N ILE A 75 0.95 19.59 10.32
CA ILE A 75 1.88 19.50 9.21
C ILE A 75 1.79 20.73 8.34
N SER A 76 2.92 21.09 7.74
CA SER A 76 2.99 22.20 6.80
C SER A 76 3.23 21.68 5.39
N TYR A 77 2.65 22.32 4.39
CA TYR A 77 3.05 22.10 3.00
C TYR A 77 4.20 23.05 2.64
N LEU A 78 5.04 22.64 1.70
CA LEU A 78 6.10 23.44 1.09
C LEU A 78 6.03 23.27 -0.43
N LYS A 79 5.70 24.36 -1.15
CA LYS A 79 5.66 24.36 -2.61
C LYS A 79 7.04 24.60 -3.19
N LEU A 80 7.40 23.84 -4.20
CA LEU A 80 8.61 24.05 -5.00
C LEU A 80 8.27 24.78 -6.31
N ILE A 81 9.28 25.22 -7.04
CA ILE A 81 9.09 25.73 -8.39
C ILE A 81 8.68 24.58 -9.34
N ALA A 82 7.95 24.90 -10.42
CA ALA A 82 7.42 23.90 -11.34
C ALA A 82 8.50 23.05 -12.07
N ALA A 83 9.74 23.52 -12.11
CA ALA A 83 10.86 22.79 -12.70
C ALA A 83 11.39 21.66 -11.81
N ASP A 84 11.12 21.71 -10.50
CA ASP A 84 11.60 20.72 -9.55
C ASP A 84 10.67 19.50 -9.48
N THR A 85 11.22 18.35 -9.13
CA THR A 85 10.47 17.11 -8.97
C THR A 85 10.30 16.77 -7.49
N ALA A 86 9.08 16.82 -6.97
CA ALA A 86 8.81 16.60 -5.54
C ALA A 86 9.22 15.21 -5.03
N SER A 87 9.05 14.16 -5.85
CA SER A 87 9.29 12.77 -5.44
C SER A 87 10.75 12.45 -5.10
N THR A 88 11.71 13.27 -5.55
CA THR A 88 13.13 13.10 -5.21
C THR A 88 13.42 13.40 -3.74
N PHE A 89 12.53 14.14 -3.05
CA PHE A 89 12.65 14.50 -1.65
C PHE A 89 11.83 13.58 -0.72
N ALA A 90 11.09 12.62 -1.27
CA ALA A 90 10.16 11.78 -0.50
C ALA A 90 10.89 10.99 0.60
N GLY A 91 10.39 11.09 1.84
CA GLY A 91 10.94 10.40 3.02
C GLY A 91 12.25 10.98 3.57
N GLY A 92 12.85 11.96 2.88
CA GLY A 92 14.12 12.57 3.30
C GLY A 92 13.95 13.76 4.27
N VAL A 93 15.06 14.28 4.75
CA VAL A 93 15.10 15.53 5.54
C VAL A 93 15.59 16.65 4.64
N VAL A 94 14.81 17.72 4.52
CA VAL A 94 15.21 18.93 3.79
C VAL A 94 15.76 19.96 4.76
N ARG A 95 16.81 20.65 4.33
CA ARG A 95 17.46 21.72 5.08
C ARG A 95 17.65 22.97 4.24
N ASP A 96 17.71 24.11 4.90
CA ASP A 96 18.11 25.37 4.28
C ASP A 96 19.65 25.42 4.11
N SER A 97 20.14 26.47 3.44
CA SER A 97 21.57 26.68 3.22
C SER A 97 22.37 26.82 4.53
N SER A 98 21.75 27.35 5.59
CA SER A 98 22.38 27.49 6.90
C SER A 98 22.24 26.26 7.80
N SER A 99 21.43 25.28 7.39
CA SER A 99 21.03 24.10 8.18
C SER A 99 20.33 24.41 9.51
N ALA A 100 19.92 25.66 9.75
CA ALA A 100 19.15 26.07 10.92
C ALA A 100 17.71 25.57 10.84
N THR A 101 17.12 25.56 9.64
CA THR A 101 15.77 25.05 9.39
C THR A 101 15.86 23.69 8.76
N ARG A 102 15.30 22.68 9.43
CA ARG A 102 15.26 21.30 8.97
C ARG A 102 13.84 20.76 9.09
N ALA A 103 13.38 20.05 8.09
CA ALA A 103 12.07 19.43 8.11
C ALA A 103 12.10 18.03 7.49
N GLN A 104 11.35 17.10 8.06
CA GLN A 104 11.17 15.78 7.49
C GLN A 104 10.04 15.81 6.45
N VAL A 105 10.31 15.28 5.26
CA VAL A 105 9.32 15.12 4.20
C VAL A 105 8.56 13.81 4.42
N ILE A 106 7.28 13.92 4.72
CA ILE A 106 6.43 12.76 5.05
C ILE A 106 5.81 12.18 3.78
N THR A 107 5.32 13.06 2.89
CA THR A 107 4.81 12.66 1.58
C THR A 107 4.92 13.85 0.61
N THR A 108 4.67 13.60 -0.67
CA THR A 108 4.87 14.55 -1.76
C THR A 108 3.79 14.40 -2.81
N ASP A 109 3.35 15.53 -3.37
CA ASP A 109 2.49 15.56 -4.56
C ASP A 109 3.27 16.11 -5.75
N ALA A 110 3.15 15.45 -6.90
CA ALA A 110 3.65 15.96 -8.16
C ALA A 110 2.86 17.20 -8.62
N ALA A 111 3.47 18.00 -9.50
CA ALA A 111 2.81 19.13 -10.12
C ALA A 111 1.63 18.65 -10.99
N VAL A 112 0.48 19.31 -10.89
CA VAL A 112 -0.70 18.99 -11.71
C VAL A 112 -1.32 20.29 -12.23
N GLY A 113 -1.27 20.51 -13.53
CA GLY A 113 -1.78 21.75 -14.14
C GLY A 113 -1.06 22.98 -13.59
N THR A 114 -1.81 23.85 -12.91
CA THR A 114 -1.27 25.06 -12.26
C THR A 114 -0.81 24.83 -10.83
N ASP A 115 -1.11 23.67 -10.24
CA ASP A 115 -0.64 23.34 -8.89
C ASP A 115 0.83 22.90 -8.96
N PRO A 116 1.74 23.64 -8.28
CA PRO A 116 3.15 23.32 -8.28
C PRO A 116 3.45 22.04 -7.47
N PRO A 117 4.63 21.44 -7.67
CA PRO A 117 5.06 20.30 -6.88
C PRO A 117 5.11 20.68 -5.39
N THR A 118 4.54 19.84 -4.54
CA THR A 118 4.31 20.17 -3.12
C THR A 118 4.84 19.07 -2.21
N LEU A 119 5.62 19.46 -1.20
CA LEU A 119 6.10 18.58 -0.13
C LEU A 119 5.22 18.77 1.11
N TYR A 120 4.89 17.69 1.81
CA TYR A 120 4.24 17.75 3.12
C TYR A 120 5.28 17.46 4.19
N ILE A 121 5.57 18.46 5.00
CA ILE A 121 6.73 18.49 5.89
C ILE A 121 6.32 18.66 7.35
N LYS A 122 7.15 18.10 8.21
CA LYS A 122 7.12 18.33 9.66
C LYS A 122 8.46 18.90 10.09
N PHE A 123 8.45 20.09 10.67
CA PHE A 123 9.66 20.76 11.12
C PHE A 123 10.32 19.99 12.26
N ILE A 124 11.62 19.75 12.13
CA ILE A 124 12.51 19.25 13.18
C ILE A 124 13.13 20.43 13.91
N SER A 125 13.57 21.44 13.14
CA SER A 125 14.12 22.70 13.64
C SER A 125 13.73 23.87 12.73
N GLY A 126 13.63 25.07 13.30
CA GLY A 126 13.10 26.23 12.59
C GLY A 126 11.57 26.18 12.41
N THR A 127 11.01 27.18 11.76
CA THR A 127 9.55 27.36 11.63
C THR A 127 9.08 27.59 10.20
N THR A 128 9.97 27.99 9.28
CA THR A 128 9.61 28.23 7.89
C THR A 128 10.85 28.21 6.99
N PHE A 129 10.65 27.80 5.73
CA PHE A 129 11.59 28.09 4.66
C PHE A 129 11.25 29.43 4.01
N ALA A 130 12.26 30.14 3.49
CA ALA A 130 12.04 31.43 2.84
C ALA A 130 11.61 31.27 1.38
N ALA A 131 10.74 32.17 0.90
CA ALA A 131 10.32 32.21 -0.50
C ALA A 131 11.54 32.34 -1.43
N GLY A 132 11.60 31.54 -2.49
CA GLY A 132 12.71 31.55 -3.45
C GLY A 132 14.04 31.01 -2.94
N SER A 133 14.11 30.53 -1.69
CA SER A 133 15.34 29.94 -1.15
C SER A 133 15.61 28.54 -1.71
N THR A 134 16.88 28.14 -1.72
CA THR A 134 17.27 26.77 -2.06
C THR A 134 17.18 25.88 -0.83
N ILE A 135 16.46 24.78 -0.95
CA ILE A 135 16.49 23.66 -0.01
C ILE A 135 17.42 22.58 -0.54
N THR A 136 18.06 21.85 0.38
CA THR A 136 18.92 20.71 0.06
C THR A 136 18.42 19.48 0.81
N LEU A 137 18.40 18.34 0.14
CA LEU A 137 18.11 17.07 0.77
C LEU A 137 19.35 16.61 1.57
N ASP A 138 19.17 16.43 2.87
CA ASP A 138 20.26 16.17 3.79
C ASP A 138 20.98 14.86 3.47
N GLY A 139 22.31 14.87 3.54
CA GLY A 139 23.15 13.75 3.11
C GLY A 139 23.29 13.57 1.58
N THR A 140 22.71 14.44 0.75
CA THR A 140 22.84 14.38 -0.72
C THR A 140 23.18 15.75 -1.33
N SER A 141 23.46 15.77 -2.65
CA SER A 141 23.60 17.00 -3.44
C SER A 141 22.30 17.46 -4.11
N THR A 142 21.17 16.77 -3.85
CA THR A 142 19.87 17.12 -4.43
C THR A 142 19.38 18.43 -3.84
N THR A 143 19.05 19.38 -4.70
CA THR A 143 18.54 20.70 -4.32
C THR A 143 17.22 20.99 -5.00
N GLY A 144 16.43 21.86 -4.39
CA GLY A 144 15.18 22.39 -4.94
C GLY A 144 15.00 23.84 -4.53
N THR A 145 14.13 24.56 -5.21
CA THR A 145 13.85 25.97 -4.98
C THR A 145 12.43 26.13 -4.48
N VAL A 146 12.29 26.79 -3.33
CA VAL A 146 10.99 27.11 -2.73
C VAL A 146 10.24 28.09 -3.61
N ALA A 147 8.93 27.87 -3.80
CA ALA A 147 8.09 28.78 -4.58
C ALA A 147 8.17 30.23 -4.06
N SER A 148 7.94 31.20 -4.93
CA SER A 148 8.01 32.62 -4.57
C SER A 148 6.75 33.14 -3.86
N THR A 149 5.62 32.45 -4.01
CA THR A 149 4.32 32.85 -3.46
C THR A 149 3.60 31.65 -2.84
N ASN A 150 2.82 31.89 -1.80
CA ASN A 150 2.04 30.86 -1.07
C ASN A 150 2.84 29.58 -0.81
N HIS A 151 4.13 29.74 -0.50
CA HIS A 151 5.12 28.68 -0.55
C HIS A 151 5.06 27.75 0.65
N THR A 152 4.48 28.21 1.76
CA THR A 152 4.27 27.43 2.98
C THR A 152 2.89 27.71 3.54
N GLY A 153 2.38 26.78 4.35
CA GLY A 153 1.10 26.89 5.05
C GLY A 153 0.72 25.55 5.68
N ASN A 154 -0.48 25.46 6.25
CA ASN A 154 -0.93 24.24 6.93
C ASN A 154 -1.50 23.21 5.95
N ALA A 155 -1.32 21.94 6.25
CA ALA A 155 -1.93 20.82 5.54
C ALA A 155 -2.39 19.74 6.52
N SER A 156 -3.12 18.75 6.03
CA SER A 156 -3.51 17.60 6.84
C SER A 156 -3.33 16.29 6.10
N ILE A 157 -2.85 15.29 6.82
CA ILE A 157 -2.61 13.95 6.31
C ILE A 157 -3.17 12.92 7.28
N ALA A 158 -3.42 11.72 6.77
CA ALA A 158 -3.64 10.54 7.58
C ALA A 158 -2.61 9.48 7.20
N SER A 159 -2.01 8.85 8.20
CA SER A 159 -1.06 7.77 8.02
C SER A 159 -1.56 6.52 8.70
N ILE A 160 -1.31 5.38 8.07
CA ILE A 160 -1.58 4.07 8.63
C ILE A 160 -0.27 3.31 8.74
N ASN A 161 -0.03 2.69 9.90
CA ASN A 161 1.13 1.85 10.13
C ASN A 161 0.95 0.47 9.49
N ARG A 162 2.04 -0.27 9.35
CA ARG A 162 1.98 -1.67 8.93
C ARG A 162 1.06 -2.45 9.89
N GLY A 163 0.16 -3.24 9.34
CA GLY A 163 -0.76 -4.04 10.14
C GLY A 163 -1.43 -5.15 9.36
N VAL A 164 -2.06 -6.07 10.07
CA VAL A 164 -2.86 -7.15 9.50
C VAL A 164 -4.32 -6.86 9.78
N TYR A 165 -5.15 -6.95 8.74
CA TYR A 165 -6.59 -6.77 8.80
C TYR A 165 -7.28 -8.06 8.38
N PHE A 166 -8.39 -8.40 9.05
CA PHE A 166 -9.21 -9.53 8.64
C PHE A 166 -10.22 -9.04 7.60
N VAL A 167 -10.09 -9.51 6.35
CA VAL A 167 -10.88 -9.05 5.20
C VAL A 167 -11.26 -10.24 4.32
N SER A 168 -12.55 -10.40 4.02
CA SER A 168 -13.11 -11.44 3.16
C SER A 168 -12.69 -12.87 3.54
N GLY A 169 -12.46 -13.13 4.83
CA GLY A 169 -11.99 -14.42 5.33
C GLY A 169 -10.47 -14.61 5.27
N PHE A 170 -9.70 -13.58 4.91
CA PHE A 170 -8.23 -13.59 4.84
C PHE A 170 -7.62 -12.62 5.85
N PHE A 171 -6.41 -12.94 6.31
CA PHE A 171 -5.56 -12.04 7.08
C PHE A 171 -4.68 -11.24 6.12
N ALA A 172 -5.18 -10.11 5.65
CA ALA A 172 -4.53 -9.27 4.65
C ALA A 172 -3.55 -8.28 5.31
N LEU A 173 -2.31 -8.23 4.79
CA LEU A 173 -1.30 -7.28 5.23
C LEU A 173 -1.52 -5.91 4.60
N CYS A 174 -1.70 -4.89 5.44
CA CYS A 174 -1.61 -3.48 5.06
C CYS A 174 -0.17 -3.00 5.27
N LEU A 175 0.45 -2.48 4.21
CA LEU A 175 1.74 -1.78 4.32
C LEU A 175 1.53 -0.34 4.84
N PRO A 176 2.58 0.30 5.39
CA PRO A 176 2.51 1.69 5.80
C PRO A 176 2.14 2.59 4.61
N GLN A 177 1.17 3.46 4.80
CA GLN A 177 0.69 4.38 3.77
C GLN A 177 0.37 5.74 4.40
N THR A 178 0.59 6.79 3.63
CA THR A 178 0.18 8.15 4.00
C THR A 178 -0.70 8.72 2.91
N LEU A 179 -1.87 9.21 3.31
CA LEU A 179 -2.86 9.85 2.45
C LEU A 179 -2.94 11.34 2.78
N VAL A 180 -2.83 12.18 1.76
CA VAL A 180 -3.09 13.61 1.90
C VAL A 180 -4.60 13.86 1.96
N LEU A 181 -5.07 14.40 3.09
CA LEU A 181 -6.48 14.75 3.27
C LEU A 181 -6.76 16.10 2.64
N GLU A 182 -6.00 17.11 2.99
CA GLU A 182 -6.13 18.46 2.46
C GLU A 182 -4.74 19.03 2.15
N LYS A 183 -4.60 19.59 0.95
CA LYS A 183 -3.31 20.10 0.49
C LYS A 183 -2.89 21.38 1.19
N TYR A 184 -3.85 22.29 1.41
CA TYR A 184 -3.59 23.67 1.86
C TYR A 184 -4.53 24.11 3.00
N THR A 185 -5.11 23.15 3.74
CA THR A 185 -5.91 23.41 4.95
C THR A 185 -5.71 22.31 5.99
N ASN A 186 -5.97 22.61 7.25
CA ASN A 186 -5.86 21.71 8.40
C ASN A 186 -7.19 21.30 9.01
N THR A 187 -8.32 21.59 8.34
CA THR A 187 -9.67 21.24 8.79
C THR A 187 -10.32 20.19 7.89
N PRO A 188 -9.77 18.96 7.78
CA PRO A 188 -10.33 17.93 6.92
C PRO A 188 -11.65 17.39 7.49
N THR A 189 -12.65 17.17 6.62
CA THR A 189 -13.90 16.50 6.96
C THR A 189 -14.13 15.32 6.03
N TYR A 190 -13.57 14.15 6.38
CA TYR A 190 -13.67 12.93 5.58
C TYR A 190 -13.86 11.70 6.46
N ARG A 191 -14.44 10.65 5.87
CA ARG A 191 -14.32 9.28 6.39
C ARG A 191 -13.10 8.63 5.79
N ILE A 192 -12.24 8.10 6.64
CA ILE A 192 -10.98 7.46 6.23
C ILE A 192 -11.12 5.97 6.45
N GLY A 193 -10.66 5.17 5.48
CA GLY A 193 -10.71 3.73 5.56
C GLY A 193 -9.80 3.06 4.53
N LEU A 194 -9.83 1.74 4.50
CA LEU A 194 -9.08 0.95 3.54
C LEU A 194 -10.01 0.49 2.41
N THR A 195 -9.65 0.80 1.18
CA THR A 195 -10.25 0.19 0.00
C THR A 195 -9.58 -1.15 -0.26
N THR A 196 -10.39 -2.18 -0.44
CA THR A 196 -9.97 -3.55 -0.72
C THR A 196 -10.00 -3.80 -2.22
N THR A 197 -8.87 -4.19 -2.81
CA THR A 197 -8.78 -4.54 -4.24
C THR A 197 -8.30 -5.97 -4.38
N GLU A 198 -9.16 -6.83 -4.94
CA GLU A 198 -8.82 -8.20 -5.28
C GLU A 198 -8.14 -8.25 -6.66
N SER A 199 -7.08 -9.04 -6.79
CA SER A 199 -6.44 -9.28 -8.08
C SER A 199 -5.75 -10.64 -8.15
N ILE A 200 -5.54 -11.12 -9.38
CA ILE A 200 -4.69 -12.25 -9.69
C ILE A 200 -3.42 -11.69 -10.35
N VAL A 201 -2.26 -12.01 -9.79
CA VAL A 201 -0.95 -11.58 -10.29
C VAL A 201 -0.30 -12.77 -10.98
N ASP A 202 0.15 -12.57 -12.21
CA ASP A 202 0.88 -13.55 -12.99
C ASP A 202 2.35 -13.16 -13.17
N SER A 203 3.14 -14.04 -13.79
CA SER A 203 4.56 -13.80 -14.03
C SER A 203 4.86 -12.73 -15.09
N THR A 204 3.85 -12.28 -15.84
CA THR A 204 4.01 -11.15 -16.78
C THR A 204 3.96 -9.83 -16.03
N THR A 205 3.15 -9.78 -14.97
CA THR A 205 3.01 -8.62 -14.09
C THR A 205 4.12 -8.57 -13.02
N ASP A 206 4.53 -9.73 -12.51
CA ASP A 206 5.58 -9.86 -11.49
C ASP A 206 6.61 -10.91 -11.90
N ALA A 207 7.76 -10.45 -12.39
CA ALA A 207 8.86 -11.31 -12.83
C ALA A 207 9.47 -12.15 -11.69
N SER A 208 9.22 -11.83 -10.40
CA SER A 208 9.66 -12.66 -9.28
C SER A 208 8.91 -14.00 -9.18
N LEU A 209 7.80 -14.15 -9.91
CA LEU A 209 7.09 -15.41 -10.04
C LEU A 209 7.68 -16.34 -11.11
N LEU A 210 8.70 -15.90 -11.85
CA LEU A 210 9.47 -16.75 -12.74
C LEU A 210 10.37 -17.70 -11.93
N ASP A 211 10.62 -18.88 -12.46
CA ASP A 211 11.47 -19.86 -11.79
C ASP A 211 12.93 -19.34 -11.65
N PRO A 212 13.47 -19.22 -10.43
CA PRO A 212 14.81 -18.67 -10.19
C PRO A 212 15.93 -19.68 -10.46
N SER A 213 15.63 -20.94 -10.80
CA SER A 213 16.65 -21.97 -11.01
C SER A 213 17.45 -21.71 -12.30
N THR A 214 18.73 -21.34 -12.14
CA THR A 214 19.63 -21.10 -13.26
C THR A 214 20.27 -22.39 -13.75
N GLY A 215 20.41 -22.56 -15.07
CA GLY A 215 21.09 -23.70 -15.68
C GLY A 215 20.23 -24.97 -15.82
N THR A 216 18.93 -24.86 -15.56
CA THR A 216 17.93 -25.92 -15.72
C THR A 216 16.99 -25.58 -16.88
N THR A 217 16.22 -26.57 -17.36
CA THR A 217 15.26 -26.37 -18.47
C THR A 217 14.08 -25.47 -18.11
N ASN A 218 13.77 -25.36 -16.82
CA ASN A 218 12.71 -24.52 -16.27
C ASN A 218 13.17 -23.11 -15.91
N ALA A 219 14.43 -22.75 -16.14
CA ALA A 219 14.94 -21.40 -15.85
C ALA A 219 14.04 -20.33 -16.51
N ASN A 220 13.56 -19.37 -15.71
CA ASN A 220 12.62 -18.33 -16.12
C ASN A 220 11.26 -18.83 -16.66
N ALA A 221 10.87 -20.07 -16.37
CA ALA A 221 9.52 -20.54 -16.70
C ALA A 221 8.47 -19.80 -15.85
N PRO A 222 7.29 -19.49 -16.40
CA PRO A 222 6.17 -18.93 -15.65
C PRO A 222 5.77 -19.81 -14.47
N GLY A 223 5.84 -19.28 -13.25
CA GLY A 223 5.27 -19.93 -12.07
C GLY A 223 3.75 -19.79 -12.01
N ALA A 224 3.15 -20.43 -11.01
CA ALA A 224 1.72 -20.28 -10.73
C ALA A 224 1.36 -18.82 -10.42
N THR A 225 0.12 -18.42 -10.70
CA THR A 225 -0.40 -17.09 -10.35
C THR A 225 -0.64 -16.94 -8.84
N ARG A 226 -0.87 -15.72 -8.36
CA ARG A 226 -1.14 -15.40 -6.95
C ARG A 226 -2.42 -14.59 -6.82
N PHE A 227 -3.36 -15.07 -6.00
CA PHE A 227 -4.45 -14.23 -5.53
C PHE A 227 -3.94 -13.25 -4.47
N LYS A 228 -4.32 -11.98 -4.59
CA LYS A 228 -3.90 -10.89 -3.72
C LYS A 228 -5.10 -10.02 -3.34
N ILE A 229 -5.19 -9.68 -2.06
CA ILE A 229 -6.06 -8.60 -1.58
C ILE A 229 -5.16 -7.42 -1.22
N GLY A 230 -5.23 -6.36 -2.00
CA GLY A 230 -4.58 -5.08 -1.71
C GLY A 230 -5.44 -4.23 -0.79
N LEU A 231 -4.82 -3.63 0.23
CA LEU A 231 -5.45 -2.66 1.11
C LEU A 231 -4.84 -1.29 0.87
N THR A 232 -5.65 -0.35 0.38
CA THR A 232 -5.20 1.01 0.05
C THR A 232 -5.92 2.03 0.90
N LEU A 233 -5.16 2.90 1.58
CA LEU A 233 -5.74 3.97 2.40
C LEU A 233 -6.46 5.00 1.50
N ALA A 234 -7.73 5.24 1.78
CA ALA A 234 -8.57 6.13 0.99
C ALA A 234 -9.45 7.02 1.89
N LYS A 235 -9.88 8.15 1.32
CA LYS A 235 -10.84 9.07 1.93
C LYS A 235 -12.12 9.07 1.12
N LYS A 236 -13.26 9.20 1.82
CA LYS A 236 -14.58 9.35 1.25
C LYS A 236 -15.27 10.58 1.85
N THR A 237 -15.85 11.39 0.98
CA THR A 237 -16.78 12.48 1.30
C THR A 237 -18.13 11.91 1.71
#